data_AF-A0A2H0WSU0-F1
#
_entry.id   AF-A0A2H0WSU0-F1
#
_cell.length_a   1.000
_cell.length_b   1.000
_cell.length_c   1.000
_cell.angle_alpha   90.00
_cell.angle_beta   90.00
_cell.angle_gamma   90.00
#
_symmetry.space_group_name_H-M   'P 1'
#
loop_
_entity.id
_entity.type
_entity.pdbx_description
1 polymer ?
#
loop_
_entity_poly.entity_id
_entity_poly.type
_entity_poly.pdbx_seq_one_letter_code
_entity_poly.pdbx_strand_id
1 'polypeptide(L)'
;MLLRQLADLQSIKYTQTLDEISFIFMTKDIRKIVKEGYKKGDYVSHFRTNSQPNKIEKKFLNRLAGLVPRAAKILDFGCGIGIPFDKYLIGKSFKVTGIDITRKHIERAKENVPDAKFVEGDFSRMHLDNERFHAIIALYSVFHIPREEQQDLFQSVQNDDCSGQL
;
A
#
# COMPACT_ATOMS: atom_id res chain seq x y z
N MET A 1 -38.11 6.33 43.29
CA MET A 1 -37.66 5.12 42.58
C MET A 1 -37.71 5.25 41.06
N LEU A 2 -38.74 5.86 40.45
CA LEU A 2 -38.87 5.98 38.98
C LEU A 2 -37.81 6.86 38.27
N LEU A 3 -37.35 7.95 38.92
CA LEU A 3 -36.41 8.90 38.30
C LEU A 3 -34.97 8.35 38.13
N ARG A 4 -34.56 7.35 38.92
CA ARG A 4 -33.24 6.70 38.76
C ARG A 4 -33.23 5.72 37.58
N GLN A 5 -34.31 4.97 37.35
CA GLN A 5 -34.43 4.06 36.21
C GLN A 5 -34.40 4.78 34.85
N LEU A 6 -34.95 6.00 34.75
CA LEU A 6 -34.93 6.77 33.50
C LEU A 6 -33.55 7.31 33.15
N ALA A 7 -32.73 7.69 34.14
CA ALA A 7 -31.35 8.13 33.93
C ALA A 7 -30.45 6.98 33.46
N ASP A 8 -30.62 5.78 34.04
CA ASP A 8 -29.87 4.58 33.63
C ASP A 8 -30.28 4.10 32.22
N LEU A 9 -31.56 4.19 31.85
CA LEU A 9 -32.04 3.85 30.50
C LEU A 9 -31.56 4.86 29.43
N GLN A 10 -31.44 6.15 29.78
CA GLN A 10 -30.89 7.16 28.88
C GLN A 10 -29.38 7.00 28.70
N SER A 11 -28.63 6.69 29.77
CA SER A 11 -27.18 6.45 29.67
C SER A 11 -26.85 5.18 28.90
N ILE A 12 -27.63 4.09 29.07
CA ILE A 12 -27.46 2.83 28.34
C ILE A 12 -27.77 2.99 26.85
N LYS A 13 -28.87 3.66 26.48
CA LYS A 13 -29.18 3.92 25.06
C LYS A 13 -28.12 4.81 24.42
N TYR A 14 -27.62 5.82 25.13
CA TYR A 14 -26.60 6.72 24.61
C TYR A 14 -25.24 6.02 24.42
N THR A 15 -24.83 5.16 25.36
CA THR A 15 -23.59 4.37 25.23
C THR A 15 -23.69 3.32 24.14
N GLN A 16 -24.81 2.58 24.02
CA GLN A 16 -25.02 1.65 22.89
C GLN A 16 -24.98 2.36 21.54
N THR A 17 -25.59 3.54 21.43
CA THR A 17 -25.58 4.31 20.17
C THR A 17 -24.18 4.86 19.87
N LEU A 18 -23.41 5.27 20.88
CA LEU A 18 -22.02 5.70 20.70
C LEU A 18 -21.09 4.53 20.40
N ASP A 19 -21.32 3.35 20.96
CA ASP A 19 -20.58 2.14 20.63
C ASP A 19 -20.92 1.66 19.22
N GLU A 20 -22.19 1.73 18.79
CA GLU A 20 -22.60 1.45 17.42
C GLU A 20 -22.09 2.51 16.43
N ILE A 21 -22.11 3.79 16.77
CA ILE A 21 -21.54 4.87 15.93
C ILE A 21 -20.03 4.75 15.89
N SER A 22 -19.37 4.52 17.03
CA SER A 22 -17.93 4.27 17.12
C SER A 22 -17.57 3.02 16.32
N PHE A 23 -18.37 1.95 16.40
CA PHE A 23 -18.25 0.75 15.58
C PHE A 23 -18.49 1.06 14.10
N ILE A 24 -19.49 1.83 13.70
CA ILE A 24 -19.74 2.24 12.30
C ILE A 24 -18.61 3.13 11.74
N PHE A 25 -17.99 3.97 12.57
CA PHE A 25 -16.83 4.79 12.22
C PHE A 25 -15.50 4.02 12.29
N MET A 26 -15.37 3.01 13.16
CA MET A 26 -14.22 2.09 13.29
C MET A 26 -14.25 0.97 12.24
N THR A 27 -15.42 0.54 11.76
CA THR A 27 -15.59 -0.65 10.89
C THR A 27 -15.42 -0.37 9.40
N LYS A 28 -15.23 0.89 8.98
CA LYS A 28 -14.82 1.16 7.60
C LYS A 28 -13.33 0.91 7.47
N ASP A 29 -12.99 -0.36 7.24
CA ASP A 29 -11.66 -0.80 6.80
C ASP A 29 -11.18 0.15 5.68
N ILE A 30 -10.21 1.01 6.02
CA ILE A 30 -9.70 2.04 5.12
C ILE A 30 -9.23 1.45 3.79
N ARG A 31 -8.77 0.18 3.79
CA ARG A 31 -8.40 -0.54 2.58
C ARG A 31 -9.57 -0.72 1.64
N LYS A 32 -10.75 -1.05 2.17
CA LYS A 32 -11.98 -1.16 1.36
C LYS A 32 -12.36 0.19 0.79
N ILE A 33 -12.29 1.26 1.59
CA ILE A 33 -12.57 2.62 1.10
C ILE A 33 -11.64 2.98 -0.05
N VAL A 34 -10.33 2.75 0.14
CA VAL A 34 -9.29 3.06 -0.85
C VAL A 34 -9.48 2.23 -2.13
N LYS A 35 -9.65 0.90 -2.01
CA LYS A 35 -9.89 0.00 -3.15
C LYS A 35 -11.13 0.42 -3.94
N GLU A 36 -12.24 0.72 -3.27
CA GLU A 36 -13.47 1.16 -3.92
C GLU A 36 -13.31 2.54 -4.59
N GLY A 37 -12.57 3.46 -3.96
CA GLY A 37 -12.20 4.74 -4.55
C GLY A 37 -11.42 4.57 -5.85
N TYR A 38 -10.40 3.72 -5.87
CA TYR A 38 -9.60 3.45 -7.07
C TYR A 38 -10.36 2.71 -8.17
N LYS A 39 -11.26 1.79 -7.82
CA LYS A 39 -12.11 1.10 -8.80
C LYS A 39 -13.03 2.06 -9.54
N LYS A 40 -13.67 2.98 -8.80
CA LYS A 40 -14.70 3.89 -9.34
C LYS A 40 -14.11 5.17 -9.93
N GLY A 41 -13.01 5.63 -9.38
CA GLY A 41 -12.37 6.87 -9.78
C GLY A 41 -11.55 6.75 -11.05
N ASP A 42 -11.24 7.91 -11.63
CA ASP A 42 -10.32 8.04 -12.76
C ASP A 42 -8.94 8.54 -12.28
N TYR A 43 -8.39 7.83 -11.27
CA TYR A 43 -7.12 8.16 -10.64
C TYR A 43 -6.00 8.33 -11.67
N VAL A 44 -5.98 7.46 -12.68
CA VAL A 44 -4.96 7.46 -13.72
C VAL A 44 -4.95 8.78 -14.50
N SER A 45 -6.11 9.20 -15.01
CA SER A 45 -6.19 10.40 -15.84
C SER A 45 -6.00 11.69 -15.03
N HIS A 46 -6.24 11.68 -13.71
CA HIS A 46 -6.08 12.86 -12.87
C HIS A 46 -4.69 12.98 -12.23
N PHE A 47 -4.12 11.86 -11.79
CA PHE A 47 -2.92 11.86 -10.94
C PHE A 47 -1.73 11.11 -11.55
N ARG A 48 -1.94 10.30 -12.59
CA ARG A 48 -0.87 9.51 -13.24
C ARG A 48 -0.86 9.70 -14.77
N THR A 49 -0.86 10.97 -15.18
CA THR A 49 -0.69 11.37 -16.59
C THR A 49 0.78 11.39 -17.03
N ASN A 50 1.70 11.52 -16.08
CA ASN A 50 3.14 11.56 -16.37
C ASN A 50 3.78 10.18 -16.18
N SER A 51 4.44 9.69 -17.24
CA SER A 51 5.19 8.43 -17.21
C SER A 51 6.59 8.55 -16.60
N GLN A 52 7.01 9.73 -16.16
CA GLN A 52 8.34 9.99 -15.60
C GLN A 52 8.27 10.49 -14.16
N PRO A 53 9.14 10.02 -13.25
CA PRO A 53 9.17 10.54 -11.90
C PRO A 53 9.69 11.99 -11.89
N ASN A 54 9.21 12.79 -10.94
CA ASN A 54 9.66 14.15 -10.72
C ASN A 54 11.10 14.19 -10.16
N LYS A 55 11.68 15.39 -10.01
CA LYS A 55 13.08 15.56 -9.58
C LYS A 55 13.36 14.95 -8.20
N ILE A 56 12.41 15.06 -7.27
CA ILE A 56 12.56 14.53 -5.90
C ILE A 56 12.45 13.01 -5.91
N GLU A 57 11.44 12.45 -6.58
CA GLU A 57 11.26 11.01 -6.74
C GLU A 57 12.49 10.37 -7.41
N LYS A 58 13.00 10.97 -8.50
CA LYS A 58 14.24 10.52 -9.16
C LYS A 58 15.43 10.54 -8.21
N LYS A 59 15.55 11.54 -7.34
CA LYS A 59 16.64 11.61 -6.35
C LYS A 59 16.59 10.40 -5.40
N PHE A 60 15.40 10.06 -4.89
CA PHE A 60 15.24 8.91 -4.01
C PHE A 60 15.45 7.58 -4.74
N LEU A 61 14.90 7.41 -5.95
CA LEU A 61 15.10 6.19 -6.76
C LEU A 61 16.57 6.00 -7.14
N ASN A 62 17.30 7.07 -7.46
CA ASN A 62 18.73 7.00 -7.73
C ASN A 62 19.54 6.69 -6.47
N ARG A 63 19.15 7.23 -5.31
CA ARG A 63 19.77 6.88 -4.03
C ARG A 63 19.60 5.39 -3.76
N LEU A 64 18.38 4.86 -3.91
CA LEU A 64 18.11 3.43 -3.77
C LEU A 64 19.00 2.61 -4.71
N ALA A 65 19.09 3.02 -5.98
CA ALA A 65 19.89 2.33 -6.99
C ALA A 65 21.39 2.26 -6.64
N GLY A 66 21.91 3.20 -5.84
CA GLY A 66 23.28 3.17 -5.34
C GLY A 66 23.50 2.32 -4.08
N LEU A 67 22.42 1.84 -3.44
CA LEU A 67 22.46 1.04 -2.22
C LEU A 67 22.28 -0.46 -2.47
N VAL A 68 21.90 -0.85 -3.69
CA VAL A 68 21.61 -2.24 -4.06
C VAL A 68 22.50 -2.70 -5.22
N PRO A 69 22.77 -4.01 -5.38
CA PRO A 69 23.54 -4.51 -6.50
C PRO A 69 22.84 -4.26 -7.85
N ARG A 70 23.61 -4.34 -8.94
CA ARG A 70 23.05 -4.33 -10.30
C ARG A 70 22.05 -5.48 -10.47
N ALA A 71 20.98 -5.23 -11.22
CA ALA A 71 19.89 -6.19 -11.43
C ALA A 71 19.23 -6.73 -10.15
N ALA A 72 19.31 -5.97 -9.06
CA ALA A 72 18.59 -6.23 -7.82
C ALA A 72 17.09 -6.45 -8.05
N LYS A 73 16.53 -7.35 -7.23
CA LYS A 73 15.08 -7.55 -7.10
C LYS A 73 14.50 -6.45 -6.21
N ILE A 74 13.52 -5.71 -6.70
CA ILE A 74 12.81 -4.67 -5.98
C ILE A 74 11.33 -5.02 -5.91
N LEU A 75 10.75 -4.85 -4.72
CA LEU A 75 9.31 -4.98 -4.47
C LEU A 75 8.69 -3.58 -4.38
N ASP A 76 7.59 -3.33 -5.08
CA ASP A 76 6.81 -2.09 -4.97
C ASP A 76 5.46 -2.36 -4.30
N PHE A 77 5.29 -1.85 -3.08
CA PHE A 77 4.04 -1.92 -2.31
C PHE A 77 3.12 -0.77 -2.70
N GLY A 78 1.97 -1.10 -3.29
CA GLY A 78 1.02 -0.14 -3.83
C GLY A 78 1.47 0.41 -5.18
N CYS A 79 1.90 -0.48 -6.08
CA CYS A 79 2.51 -0.11 -7.37
C CYS A 79 1.54 0.66 -8.31
N GLY A 80 0.23 0.62 -8.04
CA GLY A 80 -0.78 1.19 -8.90
C GLY A 80 -0.65 0.68 -10.32
N ILE A 81 -0.55 1.59 -11.29
CA ILE A 81 -0.45 1.27 -12.72
C ILE A 81 0.99 1.12 -13.23
N GLY A 82 1.97 0.93 -12.34
CA GLY A 82 3.39 0.70 -12.65
C GLY A 82 4.18 1.93 -13.11
N ILE A 83 3.52 3.06 -13.41
CA ILE A 83 4.18 4.31 -13.80
C ILE A 83 4.05 5.40 -12.71
N PRO A 84 5.10 6.21 -12.50
CA PRO A 84 6.35 6.20 -13.26
C PRO A 84 7.46 5.33 -12.63
N PHE A 85 7.23 4.73 -11.46
CA PHE A 85 8.30 4.18 -10.62
C PHE A 85 8.82 2.84 -11.14
N ASP A 86 7.96 1.85 -11.37
CA ASP A 86 8.40 0.54 -11.86
C ASP A 86 9.01 0.64 -13.24
N LYS A 87 8.41 1.45 -14.11
CA LYS A 87 8.99 1.76 -15.43
C LYS A 87 10.39 2.37 -15.32
N TYR A 88 10.60 3.28 -14.37
CA TYR A 88 11.90 3.89 -14.15
C TYR A 88 12.93 2.89 -13.61
N LEU A 89 12.53 2.00 -12.71
CA LEU A 89 13.39 0.96 -12.13
C LEU A 89 13.75 -0.13 -13.15
N ILE A 90 12.78 -0.58 -13.97
CA ILE A 90 13.01 -1.47 -15.11
C ILE A 90 14.01 -0.84 -16.10
N GLY A 91 13.85 0.46 -16.40
CA GLY A 91 14.79 1.21 -17.24
C GLY A 91 16.21 1.29 -16.67
N LYS A 92 16.38 1.05 -15.36
CA LYS A 92 17.67 0.91 -14.67
C LYS A 92 18.15 -0.54 -14.56
N SER A 93 17.53 -1.47 -15.29
CA SER A 93 17.84 -2.89 -15.29
C SER A 93 17.55 -3.62 -13.98
N PHE A 94 16.70 -3.09 -13.11
CA PHE A 94 16.22 -3.82 -11.92
C PHE A 94 15.14 -4.83 -12.27
N LYS A 95 14.93 -5.84 -11.42
CA LYS A 95 13.83 -6.80 -11.53
C LYS A 95 12.72 -6.35 -10.58
N VAL A 96 11.58 -5.92 -11.11
CA VAL A 96 10.51 -5.33 -10.30
C VAL A 96 9.34 -6.30 -10.14
N THR A 97 8.85 -6.43 -8.90
CA THR A 97 7.55 -7.03 -8.60
C THR A 97 6.69 -5.98 -7.91
N GLY A 98 5.55 -5.63 -8.51
CA GLY A 98 4.59 -4.68 -7.93
C GLY A 98 3.36 -5.38 -7.37
N ILE A 99 2.88 -4.91 -6.21
CA ILE A 99 1.66 -5.37 -5.57
C ILE A 99 0.70 -4.20 -5.44
N ASP A 100 -0.55 -4.39 -5.86
CA ASP A 100 -1.63 -3.42 -5.64
C ASP A 100 -2.94 -4.14 -5.34
N ILE A 101 -3.74 -3.57 -4.45
CA ILE A 101 -5.02 -4.16 -4.03
C ILE A 101 -6.09 -4.07 -5.12
N THR A 102 -5.86 -3.28 -6.18
CA THR A 102 -6.84 -2.94 -7.21
C THR A 102 -6.54 -3.66 -8.52
N ARG A 103 -7.34 -4.67 -8.86
CA ARG A 103 -7.22 -5.44 -10.12
C ARG A 103 -7.04 -4.59 -11.39
N LYS A 104 -7.88 -3.57 -11.57
CA LYS A 104 -7.83 -2.68 -12.75
C LYS A 104 -6.47 -1.97 -12.87
N HIS A 105 -5.84 -1.63 -11.74
CA HIS A 105 -4.50 -1.05 -11.74
C HIS A 105 -3.45 -2.07 -12.17
N ILE A 106 -3.53 -3.30 -11.66
CA ILE A 106 -2.63 -4.40 -12.04
C ILE A 106 -2.70 -4.73 -13.53
N GLU A 107 -3.91 -4.79 -14.09
CA GLU A 107 -4.11 -5.00 -15.53
C GLU A 107 -3.41 -3.89 -16.34
N ARG A 108 -3.59 -2.63 -15.93
CA ARG A 108 -2.94 -1.50 -16.59
C ARG A 108 -1.42 -1.45 -16.35
N ALA A 109 -0.94 -1.90 -15.20
CA ALA A 109 0.48 -1.99 -14.89
C ALA A 109 1.21 -2.96 -15.81
N LYS A 110 0.59 -4.13 -16.06
CA LYS A 110 1.09 -5.13 -17.01
C LYS A 110 1.20 -4.58 -18.43
N GLU A 111 0.25 -3.75 -18.85
CA GLU A 111 0.31 -3.07 -20.15
C GLU A 111 1.41 -2.00 -20.20
N ASN A 112 1.54 -1.20 -19.14
CA ASN A 112 2.48 -0.08 -19.09
C ASN A 112 3.95 -0.52 -18.95
N VAL A 113 4.19 -1.63 -18.24
CA VAL A 113 5.52 -2.12 -17.85
C VAL A 113 5.57 -3.65 -17.99
N PRO A 114 5.52 -4.20 -19.21
CA PRO A 114 5.42 -5.65 -19.44
C PRO A 114 6.62 -6.45 -18.93
N ASP A 115 7.76 -5.79 -18.71
CA ASP A 115 8.99 -6.42 -18.19
C ASP A 115 8.99 -6.59 -16.66
N ALA A 116 8.00 -6.03 -15.96
CA ALA A 116 7.81 -6.19 -14.51
C ALA A 116 6.75 -7.26 -14.20
N LYS A 117 6.82 -7.83 -13.00
CA LYS A 117 5.78 -8.74 -12.47
C LYS A 117 4.76 -7.94 -11.66
N PHE A 118 3.48 -8.24 -11.82
CA PHE A 118 2.40 -7.56 -11.08
C PHE A 118 1.40 -8.55 -10.49
N VAL A 119 1.11 -8.38 -9.21
CA VAL A 119 0.24 -9.26 -8.41
C VAL A 119 -0.87 -8.43 -7.76
N GLU A 120 -2.13 -8.85 -7.93
CA GLU A 120 -3.22 -8.27 -7.13
C GLU A 120 -3.12 -8.80 -5.70
N GLY A 121 -3.05 -7.89 -4.72
CA GLY A 121 -2.92 -8.28 -3.32
C GLY A 121 -2.96 -7.11 -2.36
N ASP A 122 -3.34 -7.39 -1.12
CA ASP A 122 -3.13 -6.46 0.00
C ASP A 122 -1.73 -6.69 0.56
N PHE A 123 -0.80 -5.79 0.21
CA PHE A 123 0.59 -5.92 0.64
C PHE A 123 0.77 -5.90 2.16
N SER A 124 -0.20 -5.36 2.92
CA SER A 124 -0.13 -5.37 4.38
C SER A 124 -0.46 -6.72 5.02
N ARG A 125 -1.01 -7.65 4.24
CA ARG A 125 -1.41 -9.00 4.68
C ARG A 125 -0.71 -10.11 3.91
N MET A 126 0.25 -9.75 3.06
CA MET A 126 0.98 -10.72 2.26
C MET A 126 2.13 -11.33 3.06
N HIS A 127 2.29 -12.63 2.87
CA HIS A 127 3.51 -13.34 3.24
C HIS A 127 4.37 -13.41 1.98
N LEU A 128 5.60 -12.91 2.06
CA LEU A 128 6.55 -13.03 0.97
C LEU A 128 7.14 -14.44 1.06
N ASP A 129 6.55 -15.42 0.37
CA ASP A 129 6.83 -16.87 0.46
C ASP A 129 8.33 -17.22 0.26
N ASN A 130 9.16 -16.95 1.27
CA ASN A 130 10.62 -17.00 1.26
C ASN A 130 11.31 -16.26 0.08
N GLU A 131 10.58 -15.45 -0.70
CA GLU A 131 11.17 -14.68 -1.78
C GLU A 131 11.86 -13.44 -1.22
N ARG A 132 13.18 -13.43 -1.28
CA ARG A 132 14.01 -12.30 -0.84
C ARG A 132 14.11 -11.23 -1.91
N PHE A 133 13.85 -10.00 -1.50
CA PHE A 133 14.10 -8.79 -2.28
C PHE A 133 15.36 -8.09 -1.77
N HIS A 134 15.97 -7.24 -2.60
CA HIS A 134 17.12 -6.43 -2.16
C HIS A 134 16.65 -5.08 -1.60
N ALA A 135 15.45 -4.66 -2.02
CA ALA A 135 14.82 -3.43 -1.58
C ALA A 135 13.30 -3.52 -1.73
N ILE A 136 12.62 -2.75 -0.89
CA ILE A 136 11.19 -2.50 -0.98
C ILE A 136 11.00 -0.99 -1.13
N ILE A 137 10.12 -0.59 -2.04
CA ILE A 137 9.60 0.78 -2.12
C ILE A 137 8.10 0.76 -1.79
N ALA A 138 7.61 1.85 -1.22
CA ALA A 138 6.21 2.03 -0.88
C ALA A 138 5.81 3.50 -1.10
N LEU A 139 5.95 3.95 -2.35
CA LEU A 139 5.80 5.36 -2.71
C LEU A 139 4.32 5.74 -2.79
N TYR A 140 3.89 6.59 -1.86
CA TYR A 140 2.52 7.09 -1.76
C TYR A 140 1.47 6.01 -1.45
N SER A 141 1.83 4.97 -0.70
CA SER A 141 0.94 3.83 -0.44
C SER A 141 0.74 3.50 1.04
N VAL A 142 1.75 3.65 1.89
CA VAL A 142 1.68 3.23 3.31
C VAL A 142 0.54 3.89 4.09
N PHE A 143 0.21 5.14 3.78
CA PHE A 143 -0.88 5.87 4.44
C PHE A 143 -2.29 5.34 4.10
N HIS A 144 -2.41 4.38 3.19
CA HIS A 144 -3.64 3.62 2.93
C HIS A 144 -3.83 2.43 3.86
N ILE A 145 -2.87 2.15 4.73
CA ILE A 145 -2.94 1.12 5.78
C ILE A 145 -3.36 1.78 7.10
N PRO A 146 -4.25 1.16 7.90
CA PRO A 146 -4.58 1.64 9.23
C PRO A 146 -3.31 1.93 10.03
N ARG A 147 -3.31 3.04 10.76
CA ARG A 147 -2.11 3.53 11.45
C ARG A 147 -1.57 2.51 12.45
N GLU A 148 -2.48 1.83 13.12
CA GLU A 148 -2.23 0.76 14.08
C GLU A 148 -1.56 -0.47 13.44
N GLU A 149 -1.74 -0.72 12.14
CA GLU A 149 -1.15 -1.85 11.42
C GLU A 149 0.16 -1.49 10.70
N GLN A 150 0.53 -0.22 10.61
CA GLN A 150 1.76 0.21 9.92
C GLN A 150 3.03 -0.28 10.62
N GLN A 151 3.02 -0.36 11.95
CA GLN A 151 4.16 -0.88 12.71
C GLN A 151 4.42 -2.35 12.36
N ASP A 152 3.36 -3.17 12.34
CA ASP A 152 3.46 -4.58 12.02
C ASP A 152 3.94 -4.80 10.58
N LEU A 153 3.49 -3.97 9.64
CA LEU A 153 4.01 -3.97 8.27
C LEU A 153 5.52 -3.69 8.22
N PHE A 154 6.02 -2.72 9.00
CA PHE A 154 7.46 -2.44 9.01
C PHE A 154 8.27 -3.54 9.70
N GLN A 155 7.71 -4.21 10.69
CA GLN A 155 8.35 -5.36 11.34
C GLN A 155 8.38 -6.59 10.43
N SER A 156 7.30 -6.86 9.68
CA SER A 156 7.25 -8.02 8.78
C SER A 156 8.34 -7.93 7.70
N VAL A 157 8.54 -6.75 7.11
CA VAL A 157 9.59 -6.54 6.09
C VAL A 157 11.02 -6.58 6.64
N GLN A 158 11.20 -6.34 7.94
CA GLN A 158 12.52 -6.48 8.60
C GLN A 158 12.84 -7.96 8.89
N ASN A 159 11.83 -8.73 9.28
CA ASN A 159 11.98 -10.13 9.70
C ASN A 159 12.17 -11.10 8.52
N ASP A 160 11.73 -10.74 7.31
CA ASP A 160 12.00 -11.51 6.07
C ASP A 160 13.44 -11.34 5.53
N ASP A 161 14.29 -10.76 6.38
CA ASP A 161 15.73 -10.57 6.31
C ASP A 161 16.33 -10.43 4.90
N CYS A 162 16.34 -9.18 4.43
CA CYS A 162 17.17 -8.72 3.33
C CYS A 162 18.66 -8.61 3.70
N SER A 163 19.11 -9.05 4.88
CA SER A 163 20.54 -9.11 5.24
C SER A 163 21.26 -10.24 4.51
N GLY A 164 21.46 -10.04 3.20
CA GLY A 164 22.68 -10.56 2.60
C GLY A 164 23.82 -9.84 3.31
N GLN A 165 24.60 -10.59 4.09
CA GLN A 165 25.81 -10.14 4.77
C GLN A 165 26.61 -9.19 3.85
N LEU A 166 26.89 -7.99 4.37
CA LEU A 166 27.86 -7.05 3.78
C LEU A 166 29.27 -7.62 3.85
#